data_AF-A0A1V5XTI6-F1
#
_entry.id   AF-A0A1V5XTI6-F1
#
_cell.length_a   1.000
_cell.length_b   1.000
_cell.length_c   1.000
_cell.angle_alpha   90.00
_cell.angle_beta   90.00
_cell.angle_gamma   90.00
#
_symmetry.space_group_name_H-M   'P 1'
#
loop_
_entity.id
_entity.type
_entity.pdbx_description
1 polymer ?
#
loop_
_entity_poly.entity_id
_entity_poly.type
_entity_poly.pdbx_seq_one_letter_code
_entity_poly.pdbx_strand_id
1 'polypeptide(L)'
;MRERKKKSWREIDQMRDGSAHRQRERDQERESIARANAATKQYRNALEALFSPKAAEENQPVLPKTAARIVLPPVPEADPNHAERRRLLGKFLAATGPASISKAADMFFAAGFSLPEDQETHVQMLEHLDEKRVRDSIAKLVTIFAGEVPRRRPIVEQRLRRIEEQADEHDTRVAAASLRRMLHGRGTGSPSSTSI
;
A
#
# COMPACT_ATOMS: atom_id res chain seq x y z
N MET A 1 54.56 -50.38 52.92
CA MET A 1 54.31 -49.46 51.78
C MET A 1 52.97 -48.79 51.98
N ARG A 2 52.86 -47.46 51.90
CA ARG A 2 51.61 -46.72 52.15
C ARG A 2 50.76 -46.68 50.87
N GLU A 3 49.61 -47.34 50.91
CA GLU A 3 48.66 -47.44 49.80
C GLU A 3 47.94 -46.09 49.58
N ARG A 4 48.06 -45.50 48.39
CA ARG A 4 47.33 -44.28 48.03
C ARG A 4 45.93 -44.68 47.56
N LYS A 5 44.91 -44.44 48.38
CA LYS A 5 43.50 -44.59 47.97
C LYS A 5 43.21 -43.68 46.77
N LYS A 6 42.86 -44.29 45.63
CA LYS A 6 42.46 -43.59 44.41
C LYS A 6 41.03 -43.09 44.60
N LYS A 7 40.84 -41.76 44.49
CA LYS A 7 39.52 -41.12 44.54
C LYS A 7 38.67 -41.58 43.36
N SER A 8 37.40 -41.83 43.65
CA SER A 8 36.42 -42.31 42.67
C SER A 8 36.11 -41.20 41.66
N TRP A 9 35.92 -41.55 40.39
CA TRP A 9 35.48 -40.59 39.35
C TRP A 9 34.17 -39.87 39.73
N ARG A 10 33.30 -40.52 40.52
CA ARG A 10 32.08 -39.91 41.07
C ARG A 10 32.36 -38.79 42.07
N GLU A 11 33.42 -38.89 42.87
CA GLU A 11 33.81 -37.85 43.84
C GLU A 11 34.34 -36.59 43.14
N ILE A 12 35.01 -36.77 41.99
CA ILE A 12 35.54 -35.66 41.19
C ILE A 12 34.40 -34.86 40.54
N ASP A 13 33.36 -35.55 40.06
CA ASP A 13 32.20 -34.90 39.44
C ASP A 13 31.34 -34.15 40.48
N GLN A 14 31.20 -34.72 41.68
CA GLN A 14 30.48 -34.09 42.78
C GLN A 14 31.19 -32.82 43.31
N MET A 15 32.53 -32.78 43.28
CA MET A 15 33.29 -31.56 43.62
C MET A 15 33.22 -30.48 42.51
N ARG A 16 32.90 -30.86 41.28
CA ARG A 16 32.80 -29.94 40.14
C ARG A 16 31.46 -29.22 40.06
N ASP A 17 30.39 -29.85 40.53
CA ASP A 17 29.03 -29.28 40.52
C ASP A 17 28.73 -28.36 41.71
N GLY A 18 29.47 -28.45 42.82
CA GLY A 18 29.28 -27.60 44.02
C GLY A 18 29.83 -26.17 43.92
N SER A 19 30.26 -25.72 42.73
CA SER A 19 30.86 -24.41 42.56
C SER A 19 29.79 -23.31 42.60
N ALA A 20 29.70 -22.58 43.73
CA ALA A 20 28.83 -21.42 43.92
C ALA A 20 28.90 -20.40 42.75
N HIS A 21 30.01 -20.40 42.02
CA HIS A 21 30.23 -19.56 40.85
C HIS A 21 29.32 -19.90 39.65
N ARG A 22 29.01 -21.19 39.39
CA ARG A 22 28.11 -21.63 38.32
C ARG A 22 26.63 -21.47 38.67
N GLN A 23 26.30 -21.49 39.97
CA GLN A 23 24.96 -21.20 40.44
C GLN A 23 24.65 -19.71 40.28
N ARG A 24 25.60 -18.85 40.65
CA ARG A 24 25.50 -17.40 40.45
C ARG A 24 25.38 -17.01 38.97
N GLU A 25 26.06 -17.71 38.07
CA GLU A 25 25.98 -17.49 36.63
C GLU A 25 24.59 -17.87 36.06
N ARG A 26 24.03 -19.02 36.47
CA ARG A 26 22.66 -19.43 36.09
C ARG A 26 21.58 -18.52 36.67
N ASP A 27 21.75 -18.02 37.89
CA ASP A 27 20.81 -17.08 38.49
C ASP A 27 20.88 -15.71 37.80
N GLN A 28 22.09 -15.26 37.43
CA GLN A 28 22.28 -14.04 36.63
C GLN A 28 21.66 -14.17 35.23
N GLU A 29 21.79 -15.33 34.58
CA GLU A 29 21.20 -15.58 33.28
C GLU A 29 19.66 -15.59 33.36
N ARG A 30 19.08 -16.21 34.38
CA ARG A 30 17.63 -16.19 34.65
C ARG A 30 17.10 -14.79 34.94
N GLU A 31 17.83 -13.99 35.72
CA GLU A 31 17.47 -12.59 35.97
C GLU A 31 17.55 -11.74 34.69
N SER A 32 18.56 -11.98 33.84
CA SER A 32 18.70 -11.26 32.58
C SER A 32 17.55 -11.56 31.61
N ILE A 33 17.15 -12.84 31.50
CA ILE A 33 16.02 -13.27 30.67
C ILE A 33 14.70 -12.74 31.25
N ALA A 34 14.53 -12.75 32.57
CA ALA A 34 13.36 -12.19 33.22
C ALA A 34 13.22 -10.68 32.99
N ARG A 35 14.34 -9.92 33.05
CA ARG A 35 14.37 -8.48 32.74
C ARG A 35 14.08 -8.20 31.26
N ALA A 36 14.65 -8.98 30.35
CA ALA A 36 14.38 -8.86 28.90
C ALA A 36 12.89 -9.15 28.58
N ASN A 37 12.32 -10.17 29.23
CA ASN A 37 10.90 -10.50 29.10
C ASN A 37 9.99 -9.43 29.72
N ALA A 38 10.40 -8.83 30.85
CA ALA A 38 9.67 -7.72 31.46
C ALA A 38 9.66 -6.47 30.57
N ALA A 39 10.82 -6.12 29.99
CA ALA A 39 10.93 -5.01 29.04
C ALA A 39 10.09 -5.22 27.79
N THR A 40 10.05 -6.45 27.26
CA THR A 40 9.23 -6.81 26.10
C THR A 40 7.73 -6.74 26.43
N LYS A 41 7.31 -7.20 27.62
CA LYS A 41 5.92 -7.07 28.09
C LYS A 41 5.53 -5.61 28.28
N GLN A 42 6.41 -4.78 28.84
CA GLN A 42 6.18 -3.34 29.00
C GLN A 42 6.05 -2.65 27.64
N TYR A 43 6.91 -2.98 26.68
CA TYR A 43 6.85 -2.46 25.33
C TYR A 43 5.54 -2.85 24.62
N ARG A 44 5.13 -4.11 24.73
CA ARG A 44 3.86 -4.60 24.16
C ARG A 44 2.65 -3.92 24.79
N ASN A 45 2.64 -3.76 26.11
CA ASN A 45 1.56 -3.11 26.84
C ASN A 45 1.48 -1.61 26.51
N ALA A 46 2.62 -0.93 26.35
CA ALA A 46 2.67 0.47 25.92
C ALA A 46 2.12 0.65 24.48
N LEU A 47 2.41 -0.27 23.58
CA LEU A 47 1.83 -0.27 22.24
C LEU A 47 0.32 -0.54 22.30
N GLU A 48 -0.11 -1.52 23.09
CA GLU A 48 -1.53 -1.85 23.24
C GLU A 48 -2.34 -0.69 23.85
N ALA A 49 -1.75 0.09 24.76
CA ALA A 49 -2.36 1.31 25.32
C ALA A 49 -2.51 2.44 24.30
N LEU A 50 -1.58 2.57 23.34
CA LEU A 50 -1.65 3.58 22.27
C LEU A 50 -2.71 3.25 21.21
N PHE A 51 -3.06 1.98 21.05
CA PHE A 51 -4.00 1.51 20.01
C PHE A 51 -5.32 0.95 20.58
N SER A 52 -5.48 0.88 21.90
CA SER A 52 -6.74 0.46 22.53
C SER A 52 -7.81 1.53 22.28
N PRO A 53 -8.91 1.18 21.59
CA PRO A 53 -9.97 2.14 21.30
C PRO A 53 -10.93 2.17 22.47
N LYS A 54 -10.75 3.05 23.47
CA LYS A 54 -11.90 3.47 24.29
C LYS A 54 -11.71 4.72 25.12
N ALA A 55 -12.76 5.53 25.02
CA ALA A 55 -13.40 6.33 26.06
C ALA A 55 -12.60 7.46 26.71
N ALA A 56 -13.27 8.61 26.69
CA ALA A 56 -12.93 9.82 27.39
C ALA A 56 -12.60 9.62 28.89
N GLU A 57 -11.82 10.58 29.36
CA GLU A 57 -11.69 11.11 30.72
C GLU A 57 -10.62 10.57 31.68
N GLU A 58 -9.78 11.54 32.07
CA GLU A 58 -9.14 11.75 33.37
C GLU A 58 -8.11 10.72 33.88
N ASN A 59 -6.84 10.99 33.57
CA ASN A 59 -5.79 11.27 34.56
C ASN A 59 -4.46 11.52 33.83
N GLN A 60 -3.93 12.75 33.89
CA GLN A 60 -2.62 13.08 33.30
C GLN A 60 -1.49 12.65 34.24
N PRO A 61 -0.54 11.81 33.82
CA PRO A 61 0.79 11.80 34.40
C PRO A 61 1.64 12.89 33.72
N VAL A 62 2.19 13.78 34.54
CA VAL A 62 3.08 14.87 34.13
C VAL A 62 4.33 14.29 33.46
N LEU A 63 4.47 14.47 32.15
CA LEU A 63 5.65 14.07 31.39
C LEU A 63 6.78 15.10 31.55
N PRO A 64 8.06 14.68 31.67
CA PRO A 64 9.18 15.62 31.74
C PRO A 64 9.35 16.37 30.42
N LYS A 65 9.51 17.69 30.55
CA LYS A 65 9.73 18.68 29.47
C LYS A 65 11.10 18.43 28.79
N THR A 66 11.20 17.45 27.88
CA THR A 66 12.32 17.34 26.91
C THR A 66 12.13 16.23 25.86
N ALA A 67 10.93 15.68 25.69
CA ALA A 67 10.64 14.92 24.47
C ALA A 67 10.18 15.92 23.40
N ALA A 68 11.08 16.24 22.46
CA ALA A 68 10.72 16.95 21.24
C ALA A 68 9.61 16.15 20.55
N ARG A 69 8.38 16.60 20.74
CA ARG A 69 7.19 16.10 20.09
C ARG A 69 7.42 16.35 18.61
N ILE A 70 7.76 15.33 17.84
CA ILE A 70 7.64 15.37 16.38
C ILE A 70 6.13 15.41 16.13
N VAL A 71 5.57 16.61 16.27
CA VAL A 71 4.29 16.97 15.71
C VAL A 71 4.58 16.93 14.22
N LEU A 72 4.18 15.83 13.56
CA LEU A 72 3.87 15.90 12.15
C LEU A 72 2.96 17.13 12.03
N PRO A 73 3.38 18.21 11.35
CA PRO A 73 2.53 19.37 11.24
C PRO A 73 1.18 18.86 10.72
N PRO A 74 0.05 19.26 11.34
CA PRO A 74 -1.24 19.01 10.71
C PRO A 74 -1.07 19.47 9.27
N VAL A 75 -1.31 18.57 8.30
CA VAL A 75 -1.26 18.91 6.88
C VAL A 75 -2.01 20.24 6.79
N PRO A 76 -1.34 21.35 6.42
CA PRO A 76 -1.95 22.66 6.47
C PRO A 76 -3.25 22.52 5.71
N GLU A 77 -4.38 22.87 6.37
CA GLU A 77 -5.73 22.61 5.87
C GLU A 77 -5.70 22.53 4.37
N ALA A 78 -5.73 21.30 3.84
CA ALA A 78 -5.47 21.07 2.43
C ALA A 78 -6.37 22.02 1.69
N ASP A 79 -5.79 22.92 0.87
CA ASP A 79 -6.50 24.04 0.26
C ASP A 79 -7.93 23.62 -0.05
N PRO A 80 -8.97 24.43 0.23
CA PRO A 80 -10.36 24.02 -0.03
C PRO A 80 -10.53 23.43 -1.45
N ASN A 81 -9.73 23.92 -2.40
CA ASN A 81 -9.58 23.38 -3.76
C ASN A 81 -9.00 21.96 -3.83
N HIS A 82 -7.95 21.62 -3.06
CA HIS A 82 -7.39 20.27 -2.96
C HIS A 82 -8.38 19.28 -2.32
N ALA A 83 -9.07 19.69 -1.24
CA ALA A 83 -10.08 18.86 -0.58
C ALA A 83 -11.26 18.60 -1.53
N GLU A 84 -11.74 19.63 -2.21
CA GLU A 84 -12.85 19.52 -3.17
C GLU A 84 -12.47 18.70 -4.40
N ARG A 85 -11.27 18.90 -4.95
CA ARG A 85 -10.74 18.08 -6.05
C ARG A 85 -10.72 16.61 -5.68
N ARG A 86 -10.21 16.27 -4.50
CA ARG A 86 -10.17 14.88 -4.03
C ARG A 86 -11.56 14.29 -3.86
N ARG A 87 -12.49 15.07 -3.32
CA ARG A 87 -13.90 14.66 -3.13
C ARG A 87 -14.58 14.39 -4.47
N LEU A 88 -14.44 15.29 -5.45
CA LEU A 88 -15.05 15.13 -6.77
C LEU A 88 -14.39 14.00 -7.57
N LEU A 89 -13.07 13.87 -7.52
CA LEU A 89 -12.36 12.75 -8.16
C LEU A 89 -12.81 11.40 -7.57
N GLY A 90 -12.92 11.30 -6.24
CA GLY A 90 -13.42 10.10 -5.59
C GLY A 90 -14.84 9.74 -6.02
N LYS A 91 -15.72 10.75 -6.17
CA LYS A 91 -17.08 10.54 -6.70
C LYS A 91 -17.07 10.07 -8.15
N PHE A 92 -16.21 10.65 -9.00
CA PHE A 92 -16.07 10.26 -10.40
C PHE A 92 -15.59 8.81 -10.55
N LEU A 93 -14.56 8.41 -9.80
CA LEU A 93 -14.02 7.06 -9.84
C LEU A 93 -14.98 6.01 -9.26
N ALA A 94 -15.81 6.39 -8.28
CA ALA A 94 -16.83 5.51 -7.70
C ALA A 94 -18.14 5.46 -8.52
N ALA A 95 -18.33 6.36 -9.49
CA ALA A 95 -19.53 6.40 -10.30
C ALA A 95 -19.64 5.15 -11.19
N THR A 96 -20.86 4.64 -11.34
CA THR A 96 -21.14 3.45 -12.14
C THR A 96 -22.23 3.74 -13.17
N GLY A 97 -21.95 3.37 -14.42
CA GLY A 97 -22.84 3.58 -15.56
C GLY A 97 -22.62 4.92 -16.29
N PRO A 98 -22.89 4.99 -17.61
CA PRO A 98 -22.48 6.13 -18.44
C PRO A 98 -23.01 7.49 -17.99
N ALA A 99 -24.29 7.56 -17.59
CA ALA A 99 -24.92 8.81 -17.17
C ALA A 99 -24.34 9.37 -15.85
N SER A 100 -24.05 8.51 -14.88
CA SER A 100 -23.50 8.95 -13.59
C SER A 100 -22.03 9.35 -13.73
N ILE A 101 -21.27 8.62 -14.55
CA ILE A 101 -19.87 8.91 -14.87
C ILE A 101 -19.76 10.25 -15.57
N SER A 102 -20.58 10.48 -16.60
CA SER A 102 -20.57 11.73 -17.35
C SER A 102 -20.92 12.93 -16.46
N LYS A 103 -21.98 12.80 -15.66
CA LYS A 103 -22.36 13.84 -14.70
C LYS A 103 -21.24 14.15 -13.70
N ALA A 104 -20.59 13.12 -13.16
CA ALA A 104 -19.50 13.32 -12.20
C ALA A 104 -18.26 13.95 -12.86
N ALA A 105 -17.94 13.57 -14.09
CA ALA A 105 -16.85 14.15 -14.87
C ALA A 105 -17.14 15.62 -15.19
N ASP A 106 -18.33 15.94 -15.69
CA ASP A 106 -18.73 17.31 -16.00
C ASP A 106 -18.71 18.20 -14.76
N MET A 107 -19.14 17.69 -13.60
CA MET A 107 -19.00 18.41 -12.33
C MET A 107 -17.52 18.67 -11.96
N PHE A 108 -16.64 17.70 -12.20
CA PHE A 108 -15.20 17.85 -11.95
C PHE A 108 -14.58 18.93 -12.86
N PHE A 109 -14.94 18.93 -14.14
CA PHE A 109 -14.48 19.95 -15.11
C PHE A 109 -15.10 21.33 -14.86
N ALA A 110 -16.38 21.39 -14.47
CA ALA A 110 -17.06 22.64 -14.12
C ALA A 110 -16.44 23.32 -12.90
N ALA A 111 -15.85 22.54 -11.98
CA ALA A 111 -15.06 23.05 -10.86
C ALA A 111 -13.66 23.56 -11.27
N GLY A 112 -13.30 23.49 -12.56
CA GLY A 112 -12.03 23.98 -13.10
C GLY A 112 -10.84 23.05 -12.85
N PHE A 113 -11.09 21.80 -12.44
CA PHE A 113 -10.01 20.85 -12.16
C PHE A 113 -9.59 20.07 -13.40
N SER A 114 -8.28 19.77 -13.48
CA SER A 114 -7.73 18.85 -14.47
C SER A 114 -7.69 17.41 -13.94
N LEU A 115 -8.05 16.48 -14.82
CA LEU A 115 -7.99 15.05 -14.51
C LEU A 115 -6.54 14.62 -14.31
N PRO A 116 -6.25 13.76 -13.32
CA PRO A 116 -4.92 13.19 -13.20
C PRO A 116 -4.56 12.33 -14.43
N GLU A 117 -3.28 12.31 -14.79
CA GLU A 117 -2.76 11.57 -15.95
C GLU A 117 -2.47 10.11 -15.60
N ASP A 118 -3.49 9.40 -15.11
CA ASP A 118 -3.40 8.01 -14.69
C ASP A 118 -4.37 7.10 -15.46
N GLN A 119 -4.04 5.80 -15.48
CA GLN A 119 -4.83 4.81 -16.24
C GLN A 119 -6.27 4.70 -15.75
N GLU A 120 -6.52 4.73 -14.43
CA GLU A 120 -7.84 4.46 -13.87
C GLU A 120 -8.83 5.58 -14.24
N THR A 121 -8.38 6.82 -14.11
CA THR A 121 -9.13 8.02 -14.49
C THR A 121 -9.53 7.98 -15.96
N HIS A 122 -8.58 7.74 -16.88
CA HIS A 122 -8.87 7.76 -18.31
C HIS A 122 -9.63 6.51 -18.79
N VAL A 123 -9.47 5.36 -18.12
CA VAL A 123 -10.32 4.18 -18.39
C VAL A 123 -11.76 4.42 -17.96
N GLN A 124 -11.97 5.15 -16.86
CA GLN A 124 -13.31 5.56 -16.42
C GLN A 124 -13.96 6.53 -17.40
N MET A 125 -13.20 7.48 -17.95
CA MET A 125 -13.66 8.42 -18.97
C MET A 125 -14.12 7.77 -20.29
N LEU A 126 -13.76 6.51 -20.57
CA LEU A 126 -14.25 5.78 -21.74
C LEU A 126 -15.77 5.54 -21.72
N GLU A 127 -16.43 5.63 -20.56
CA GLU A 127 -17.89 5.48 -20.43
C GLU A 127 -18.61 6.84 -20.47
N HIS A 128 -17.90 7.92 -20.84
CA HIS A 128 -18.49 9.24 -20.95
C HIS A 128 -19.42 9.34 -22.18
N LEU A 129 -20.52 10.10 -22.08
CA LEU A 129 -21.51 10.26 -23.15
C LEU A 129 -21.04 11.20 -24.28
N ASP A 130 -20.26 12.23 -23.94
CA ASP A 130 -19.58 13.08 -24.92
C ASP A 130 -18.38 12.33 -25.56
N GLU A 131 -18.52 11.99 -26.84
CA GLU A 131 -17.50 11.27 -27.61
C GLU A 131 -16.19 12.05 -27.79
N LYS A 132 -16.24 13.38 -27.78
CA LYS A 132 -15.01 14.18 -27.85
C LYS A 132 -14.13 13.92 -26.63
N ARG A 133 -14.73 13.87 -25.44
CA ARG A 133 -14.02 13.54 -24.20
C ARG A 133 -13.51 12.10 -24.20
N VAL A 134 -14.28 11.17 -24.77
CA VAL A 134 -13.84 9.78 -24.94
C VAL A 134 -12.60 9.72 -25.84
N ARG A 135 -12.59 10.43 -26.97
CA ARG A 135 -11.42 10.50 -27.88
C ARG A 135 -10.20 11.09 -27.19
N ASP A 136 -10.37 12.19 -26.45
CA ASP A 136 -9.28 12.81 -25.68
C ASP A 136 -8.69 11.80 -24.67
N SER A 137 -9.53 11.07 -23.96
CA SER A 137 -9.08 10.02 -23.03
C SER A 137 -8.43 8.83 -23.72
N ILE A 138 -8.89 8.42 -24.92
CA ILE A 138 -8.21 7.40 -25.72
C ILE A 138 -6.79 7.86 -26.07
N ALA A 139 -6.60 9.11 -26.49
CA ALA A 139 -5.27 9.65 -26.79
C ALA A 139 -4.35 9.69 -25.56
N LYS A 140 -4.89 10.00 -24.38
CA LYS A 140 -4.15 9.92 -23.11
C LYS A 140 -3.76 8.49 -22.76
N LEU A 141 -4.67 7.52 -22.92
CA LEU A 141 -4.38 6.11 -22.71
C LEU A 141 -3.31 5.57 -23.67
N VAL A 142 -3.28 6.02 -24.92
CA VAL A 142 -2.18 5.68 -25.86
C VAL A 142 -0.83 6.10 -25.28
N THR A 143 -0.76 7.33 -24.76
CA THR A 143 0.46 7.88 -24.16
C THR A 143 0.87 7.11 -22.90
N ILE A 144 -0.08 6.87 -21.98
CA ILE A 144 0.19 6.16 -20.72
C ILE A 144 0.63 4.72 -21.00
N PHE A 145 -0.08 4.02 -21.90
CA PHE A 145 0.28 2.65 -22.24
C PHE A 145 1.57 2.54 -23.04
N ALA A 146 2.14 3.63 -23.55
CA ALA A 146 3.50 3.60 -24.11
C ALA A 146 4.55 3.26 -23.05
N GLY A 147 4.39 3.77 -21.81
CA GLY A 147 5.30 3.51 -20.69
C GLY A 147 4.85 2.41 -19.74
N GLU A 148 3.54 2.15 -19.63
CA GLU A 148 2.96 1.25 -18.63
C GLU A 148 2.08 0.15 -19.22
N VAL A 149 1.98 -0.99 -18.55
CA VAL A 149 1.02 -2.04 -18.92
C VAL A 149 -0.39 -1.71 -18.41
N PRO A 150 -1.46 -2.04 -19.16
CA PRO A 150 -2.83 -1.83 -18.69
C PRO A 150 -3.14 -2.65 -17.44
N ARG A 151 -3.47 -1.99 -16.33
CA ARG A 151 -3.78 -2.66 -15.04
C ARG A 151 -4.98 -3.62 -15.13
N ARG A 152 -5.98 -3.27 -15.94
CA ARG A 152 -7.24 -4.03 -16.11
C ARG A 152 -7.53 -4.31 -17.58
N ARG A 153 -6.56 -4.92 -18.26
CA ARG A 153 -6.60 -5.16 -19.71
C ARG A 153 -7.95 -5.69 -20.24
N PRO A 154 -8.60 -6.72 -19.65
CA PRO A 154 -9.87 -7.23 -20.17
C PRO A 154 -10.99 -6.18 -20.16
N ILE A 155 -11.06 -5.35 -19.11
CA ILE A 155 -12.07 -4.28 -18.98
C ILE A 155 -11.82 -3.20 -20.03
N VAL A 156 -10.55 -2.82 -20.22
CA VAL A 156 -10.17 -1.82 -21.23
C VAL A 156 -10.53 -2.32 -22.63
N GLU A 157 -10.17 -3.56 -22.97
CA GLU A 157 -10.49 -4.17 -24.27
C GLU A 157 -12.00 -4.29 -24.50
N GLN A 158 -12.77 -4.68 -23.48
CA GLN A 158 -14.23 -4.75 -23.58
C GLN A 158 -14.85 -3.38 -23.84
N ARG A 159 -14.42 -2.35 -23.09
CA ARG A 159 -14.90 -0.96 -23.27
C ARG A 159 -14.57 -0.44 -24.66
N LEU A 160 -13.32 -0.60 -25.11
CA LEU A 160 -12.89 -0.16 -26.43
C LEU A 160 -13.64 -0.88 -27.55
N ARG A 161 -13.90 -2.19 -27.40
CA ARG A 161 -14.73 -2.93 -28.36
C ARG A 161 -16.15 -2.35 -28.45
N ARG A 162 -16.78 -2.08 -27.31
CA ARG A 162 -18.11 -1.47 -27.28
C ARG A 162 -18.11 -0.12 -28.01
N ILE A 163 -17.12 0.74 -27.75
CA ILE A 163 -16.98 2.05 -28.41
C ILE A 163 -16.78 1.87 -29.93
N GLU A 164 -15.92 0.95 -30.34
CA GLU A 164 -15.69 0.61 -31.75
C GLU A 164 -16.98 0.19 -32.47
N GLU A 165 -17.87 -0.54 -31.78
CA GLU A 165 -19.12 -1.05 -32.34
C GLU A 165 -20.28 -0.04 -32.28
N GLN A 166 -20.32 0.83 -31.26
CA GLN A 166 -21.52 1.61 -30.90
C GLN A 166 -21.35 3.13 -30.95
N ALA A 167 -20.12 3.66 -31.06
CA ALA A 167 -19.94 5.12 -31.14
C ALA A 167 -20.52 5.65 -32.45
N ASP A 168 -21.14 6.83 -32.40
CA ASP A 168 -21.76 7.53 -33.51
C ASP A 168 -20.70 8.18 -34.41
N GLU A 169 -19.65 8.79 -33.82
CA GLU A 169 -18.59 9.42 -34.61
C GLU A 169 -17.60 8.39 -35.17
N HIS A 170 -17.32 8.50 -36.47
CA HIS A 170 -16.37 7.61 -37.15
C HIS A 170 -14.97 7.68 -36.52
N ASP A 171 -14.51 8.89 -36.20
CA ASP A 171 -13.20 9.11 -35.59
C ASP A 171 -13.06 8.40 -34.23
N THR A 172 -14.13 8.39 -33.43
CA THR A 172 -14.16 7.71 -32.12
C THR A 172 -14.01 6.20 -32.29
N ARG A 173 -14.76 5.62 -33.25
CA ARG A 173 -14.64 4.19 -33.59
C ARG A 173 -13.22 3.84 -34.03
N VAL A 174 -12.61 4.65 -34.90
CA VAL A 174 -11.24 4.43 -35.41
C VAL A 174 -10.21 4.54 -34.30
N ALA A 175 -10.33 5.54 -33.42
CA ALA A 175 -9.43 5.72 -32.27
C ALA A 175 -9.48 4.51 -31.32
N ALA A 176 -10.69 4.04 -30.99
CA ALA A 176 -10.88 2.86 -30.13
C ALA A 176 -10.30 1.58 -30.75
N ALA A 177 -10.57 1.35 -32.04
CA ALA A 177 -10.04 0.20 -32.78
C ALA A 177 -8.50 0.21 -32.84
N SER A 178 -7.90 1.39 -33.04
CA SER A 178 -6.44 1.57 -33.08
C SER A 178 -5.79 1.21 -31.74
N LEU A 179 -6.31 1.78 -30.64
CA LEU A 179 -5.84 1.47 -29.29
C LEU A 179 -5.99 -0.02 -28.98
N ARG A 180 -7.14 -0.62 -29.33
CA ARG A 180 -7.38 -2.06 -29.12
C ARG A 180 -6.37 -2.92 -29.87
N ARG A 181 -6.07 -2.63 -31.15
CA ARG A 181 -5.02 -3.34 -31.90
C ARG A 181 -3.65 -3.22 -31.25
N MET A 182 -3.28 -2.03 -30.77
CA MET A 182 -2.02 -1.82 -30.05
C MET A 182 -1.91 -2.70 -28.79
N LEU A 183 -3.01 -2.84 -28.03
CA LEU A 183 -3.03 -3.72 -26.86
C LEU A 183 -2.77 -5.19 -27.26
N HIS A 184 -3.41 -5.69 -28.33
CA HIS A 184 -3.25 -7.06 -28.82
C HIS A 184 -1.84 -7.32 -29.38
N GLY A 185 -1.27 -6.37 -30.13
CA GLY A 185 0.07 -6.47 -30.71
C GLY A 185 1.20 -6.55 -29.68
N ARG A 186 1.04 -5.92 -28.49
CA ARG A 186 2.02 -6.04 -27.40
C ARG A 186 1.90 -7.33 -26.58
N GLY A 187 0.76 -8.02 -26.64
CA GLY A 187 0.50 -9.22 -25.83
C GLY A 187 0.93 -10.54 -26.47
N THR A 188 1.32 -10.53 -27.76
CA THR A 188 1.56 -11.76 -28.56
C THR A 188 2.98 -11.86 -29.12
N GLY A 189 3.85 -10.90 -28.84
CA GLY A 189 5.22 -10.87 -29.37
C GLY A 189 6.29 -11.20 -28.33
N SER A 190 6.45 -12.48 -27.99
CA SER A 190 7.75 -12.98 -27.54
C SER A 190 8.27 -13.93 -28.63
N PRO A 191 9.09 -13.45 -29.59
CA PRO A 191 9.91 -14.35 -30.36
C PRO A 191 10.98 -14.88 -29.40
N SER A 192 10.76 -16.10 -28.95
CA SER A 192 11.76 -16.99 -28.35
C SER A 192 13.11 -16.81 -29.03
N SER A 193 14.11 -16.37 -28.25
CA SER A 193 15.53 -16.51 -28.57
C SER A 193 15.78 -17.91 -29.11
N THR A 194 16.07 -18.00 -30.39
CA THR A 194 16.74 -19.17 -30.97
C THR A 194 18.13 -18.71 -31.34
N SER A 195 19.05 -19.01 -30.43
CA SER A 195 20.48 -18.98 -30.69
C SER A 195 20.81 -19.89 -31.87
N ILE A 196 21.59 -19.38 -32.83
CA ILE A 196 22.48 -20.17 -33.67
C ILE A 196 23.82 -19.47 -33.64
#